data_AF-A0A5B7BH16-F1
#
_entry.id   AF-A0A5B7BH16-F1
#
_cell.length_a   1.000
_cell.length_b   1.000
_cell.length_c   1.000
_cell.angle_alpha   90.00
_cell.angle_beta   90.00
_cell.angle_gamma   90.00
#
_symmetry.space_group_name_H-M   'P 1'
#
loop_
_entity.id
_entity.type
_entity.pdbx_description
1 polymer ?
#
loop_
_entity_poly.entity_id
_entity_poly.type
_entity_poly.pdbx_seq_one_letter_code
_entity_poly.pdbx_strand_id
1 'polypeptide(L)'
;HPYDIYTKSGAKGRGFESKSGFGFQHFNFSGFYFFELLWSENSHCATTMDVPKDQISTLLDHGLYNSAQMLGCFLVSSSSINAETSPHVKAENLVLLGDALFREREYRRAIHTYKQALQHYKIIPKQNTMARNSLSTSNRSSSPNSFNMSGINDNEVKFKIASCHCALNENRAALVEMEGITSKARNLQMNLMMGKLYRNSKHTRAAIACYKECLRHCPYIMEAIIALAELGVAAKDIISLFPQTPNRSGRPPFDHFDSSRWLQRYVEAQCCVASNDYKGGLELFTELLQRFPHNVHILLEIAKVEAIIGKNDEAIMNFEKVRSIDPYIVTYMDEYAMLLKIKSDHAKLNKLVHDLLSIDPTRPEVFVALSVLWERKDEKGALSYAEKSIRIDERHIPGYIMKGNLFLSMNRPEAAVVAFRGAQELRPDLRSYQGLVRSYLALSKMKEALHAAREAMKAMPQSAKALKLVGDVHASNSSGREKAKKFYESALRLEPGYLGAALALA
;
A
#
# COMPACT_ATOMS: atom_id res chain seq x y z
N HIS A 1 -44.00 -17.25 -25.38
CA HIS A 1 -45.46 -17.33 -25.21
C HIS A 1 -45.78 -17.21 -23.72
N PRO A 2 -46.48 -16.14 -23.30
CA PRO A 2 -46.98 -15.92 -21.94
C PRO A 2 -48.36 -16.59 -21.78
N TYR A 3 -48.88 -16.72 -20.55
CA TYR A 3 -50.27 -16.37 -20.20
C TYR A 3 -50.51 -16.48 -18.67
N ASP A 4 -51.20 -15.46 -18.18
CA ASP A 4 -51.76 -15.24 -16.84
C ASP A 4 -52.75 -16.33 -16.39
N ILE A 5 -53.15 -16.29 -15.11
CA ILE A 5 -54.56 -16.05 -14.70
C ILE A 5 -54.64 -15.73 -13.20
N TYR A 6 -55.18 -14.54 -12.94
CA TYR A 6 -55.78 -14.06 -11.69
C TYR A 6 -57.05 -14.83 -11.33
N THR A 7 -57.34 -15.04 -10.04
CA THR A 7 -58.72 -14.91 -9.54
C THR A 7 -58.74 -14.32 -8.13
N LYS A 8 -59.37 -13.15 -8.01
CA LYS A 8 -59.94 -12.57 -6.78
C LYS A 8 -61.38 -13.07 -6.66
N SER A 9 -61.84 -13.35 -5.45
CA SER A 9 -63.26 -13.23 -5.10
C SER A 9 -63.39 -12.76 -3.65
N GLY A 10 -63.95 -11.56 -3.47
CA GLY A 10 -64.42 -11.07 -2.18
C GLY A 10 -65.94 -11.22 -2.06
N ALA A 11 -66.43 -11.37 -0.84
CA ALA A 11 -67.79 -11.10 -0.41
C ALA A 11 -67.73 -10.81 1.10
N LYS A 12 -67.82 -9.53 1.49
CA LYS A 12 -69.01 -8.84 2.00
C LYS A 12 -69.62 -9.47 3.26
N GLY A 13 -69.57 -8.69 4.33
CA GLY A 13 -70.00 -9.04 5.68
C GLY A 13 -71.49 -8.87 5.96
N ARG A 14 -71.82 -9.10 7.23
CA ARG A 14 -72.98 -8.59 7.96
C ARG A 14 -72.73 -8.79 9.47
N GLY A 15 -72.85 -7.71 10.24
CA GLY A 15 -72.70 -7.71 11.69
C GLY A 15 -73.98 -8.07 12.44
N PHE A 16 -73.86 -8.21 13.76
CA PHE A 16 -74.93 -7.93 14.72
C PHE A 16 -74.31 -7.63 16.09
N GLU A 17 -74.66 -6.47 16.65
CA GLU A 17 -74.44 -6.06 18.03
C GLU A 17 -75.46 -6.73 18.96
N SER A 18 -75.06 -7.03 20.20
CA SER A 18 -75.56 -6.38 21.45
C SER A 18 -75.71 -7.31 22.67
N LYS A 19 -74.99 -6.91 23.73
CA LYS A 19 -75.36 -6.77 25.16
C LYS A 19 -75.90 -7.95 25.99
N SER A 20 -75.14 -8.26 27.06
CA SER A 20 -75.51 -8.34 28.51
C SER A 20 -74.72 -9.50 29.16
N GLY A 21 -74.17 -9.43 30.37
CA GLY A 21 -74.30 -8.48 31.46
C GLY A 21 -73.23 -8.68 32.53
N PHE A 22 -73.36 -7.81 33.54
CA PHE A 22 -72.53 -7.49 34.70
C PHE A 22 -71.83 -8.63 35.48
N GLY A 23 -70.63 -8.30 35.98
CA GLY A 23 -69.96 -8.94 37.10
C GLY A 23 -68.79 -8.07 37.60
N PHE A 24 -69.10 -7.08 38.44
CA PHE A 24 -68.12 -6.22 39.13
C PHE A 24 -67.46 -7.00 40.28
N GLN A 25 -66.13 -6.94 40.38
CA GLN A 25 -65.44 -6.83 41.66
C GLN A 25 -64.27 -5.86 41.53
N HIS A 26 -64.35 -4.81 42.36
CA HIS A 26 -63.41 -3.72 42.52
C HIS A 26 -62.08 -4.19 43.13
N PHE A 27 -60.95 -3.65 42.64
CA PHE A 27 -59.94 -3.08 43.52
C PHE A 27 -59.36 -1.81 42.89
N ASN A 28 -59.36 -0.76 43.70
CA ASN A 28 -59.01 0.62 43.39
C ASN A 28 -57.52 0.79 43.10
N PHE A 29 -57.17 1.63 42.13
CA PHE A 29 -56.11 2.63 42.29
C PHE A 29 -56.48 3.90 41.51
N SER A 30 -56.87 4.93 42.24
CA SER A 30 -56.70 6.35 41.91
C SER A 30 -55.28 6.58 41.36
N GLY A 31 -55.03 7.33 40.29
CA GLY A 31 -55.71 8.55 39.88
C GLY A 31 -54.81 9.75 40.20
N PHE A 32 -54.08 10.22 39.19
CA PHE A 32 -53.55 11.57 38.99
C PHE A 32 -52.52 12.16 39.97
N TYR A 33 -51.60 12.95 39.38
CA TYR A 33 -50.50 13.73 39.97
C TYR A 33 -49.16 13.01 40.21
N PHE A 34 -48.42 12.72 39.13
CA PHE A 34 -46.94 12.69 39.20
C PHE A 34 -46.31 12.89 37.80
N PHE A 35 -46.78 13.90 37.04
CA PHE A 35 -46.25 14.23 35.70
C PHE A 35 -45.75 15.66 35.54
N GLU A 36 -45.55 16.42 36.63
CA GLU A 36 -45.23 17.86 36.54
C GLU A 36 -44.16 18.38 37.52
N LEU A 37 -43.24 17.52 37.97
CA LEU A 37 -42.21 17.92 38.96
C LEU A 37 -40.79 17.44 38.63
N LEU A 38 -40.43 17.38 37.34
CA LEU A 38 -39.04 17.20 36.88
C LEU A 38 -38.67 18.15 35.72
N TRP A 39 -39.40 19.25 35.60
CA TRP A 39 -39.12 20.38 34.69
C TRP A 39 -38.86 21.67 35.50
N SER A 40 -38.09 21.55 36.59
CA SER A 40 -37.66 22.72 37.37
C SER A 40 -36.35 22.47 38.12
N GLU A 41 -35.34 21.92 37.44
CA GLU A 41 -33.94 22.00 37.88
C GLU A 41 -33.03 22.25 36.67
N ASN A 42 -33.31 23.37 35.97
CA ASN A 42 -32.37 23.95 35.02
C ASN A 42 -31.41 24.85 35.80
N SER A 43 -30.24 24.30 36.15
CA SER A 43 -29.01 25.10 36.27
C SER A 43 -27.71 24.30 36.39
N HIS A 44 -27.68 22.98 36.18
CA HIS A 44 -26.42 22.19 36.20
C HIS A 44 -26.25 21.20 35.02
N CYS A 45 -26.87 21.43 33.86
CA CYS A 45 -26.73 20.56 32.68
C CYS A 45 -25.51 20.83 31.80
N ALA A 46 -24.56 21.68 32.23
CA ALA A 46 -23.35 21.96 31.46
C ALA A 46 -22.22 20.91 31.65
N THR A 47 -22.37 19.97 32.58
CA THR A 47 -21.29 19.04 33.00
C THR A 47 -21.54 17.55 32.70
N THR A 48 -22.68 17.17 32.10
CA THR A 48 -23.04 15.75 31.90
C THR A 48 -22.65 15.17 30.53
N MET A 49 -22.11 15.97 29.61
CA MET A 49 -21.88 15.57 28.20
C MET A 49 -20.40 15.46 27.78
N ASP A 50 -19.44 15.67 28.67
CA ASP A 50 -18.02 15.38 28.39
C ASP A 50 -17.66 13.91 28.63
N VAL A 51 -18.40 13.23 29.52
CA VAL A 51 -18.21 11.81 29.83
C VAL A 51 -18.30 10.91 28.58
N PRO A 52 -19.26 11.08 27.65
CA PRO A 52 -19.32 10.24 26.46
C PRO A 52 -18.13 10.39 25.50
N LYS A 53 -17.48 11.56 25.45
CA LYS A 53 -16.35 11.81 24.52
C LYS A 53 -15.12 11.03 24.91
N ASP A 54 -14.76 11.08 26.19
CA ASP A 54 -13.66 10.30 26.76
C ASP A 54 -13.95 8.80 26.69
N GLN A 55 -15.23 8.42 26.75
CA GLN A 55 -15.64 7.03 26.54
C GLN A 55 -15.49 6.60 25.07
N ILE A 56 -15.74 7.47 24.08
CA ILE A 56 -15.49 7.11 22.67
C ILE A 56 -13.99 6.96 22.39
N SER A 57 -13.15 7.88 22.87
CA SER A 57 -11.70 7.77 22.66
C SER A 57 -11.15 6.49 23.28
N THR A 58 -11.57 6.16 24.50
CA THR A 58 -11.20 4.88 25.13
C THR A 58 -11.73 3.67 24.38
N LEU A 59 -12.97 3.68 23.87
CA LEU A 59 -13.50 2.60 23.03
C LEU A 59 -12.67 2.42 21.73
N LEU A 60 -12.26 3.52 21.11
CA LEU A 60 -11.40 3.49 19.92
C LEU A 60 -10.02 2.92 20.23
N ASP A 61 -9.43 3.28 21.38
CA ASP A 61 -8.14 2.78 21.84
C ASP A 61 -8.18 1.27 22.14
N HIS A 62 -9.30 0.77 22.68
CA HIS A 62 -9.52 -0.67 22.95
C HIS A 62 -9.99 -1.46 21.72
N GLY A 63 -10.18 -0.82 20.57
CA GLY A 63 -10.60 -1.49 19.34
C GLY A 63 -12.09 -1.84 19.25
N LEU A 64 -12.94 -1.27 20.11
CA LEU A 64 -14.39 -1.51 20.15
C LEU A 64 -15.12 -0.54 19.20
N TYR A 65 -14.85 -0.67 17.90
CA TYR A 65 -15.27 0.32 16.90
C TYR A 65 -16.79 0.36 16.67
N ASN A 66 -17.48 -0.78 16.67
CA ASN A 66 -18.94 -0.85 16.59
C ASN A 66 -19.64 -0.05 17.72
N SER A 67 -19.17 -0.22 18.96
CA SER A 67 -19.70 0.52 20.12
C SER A 67 -19.40 2.01 20.01
N ALA A 68 -18.18 2.36 19.58
CA ALA A 68 -17.78 3.75 19.33
C ALA A 68 -18.62 4.41 18.23
N GLN A 69 -18.94 3.67 17.16
CA GLN A 69 -19.80 4.16 16.08
C GLN A 69 -21.21 4.46 16.58
N MET A 70 -21.83 3.52 17.31
CA MET A 70 -23.19 3.70 17.84
C MET A 70 -23.25 4.89 18.80
N LEU A 71 -22.29 4.99 19.72
CA LEU A 71 -22.19 6.10 20.65
C LEU A 71 -21.93 7.43 19.92
N GLY A 72 -21.07 7.43 18.89
CA GLY A 72 -20.82 8.57 18.03
C GLY A 72 -22.07 9.06 17.28
N CYS A 73 -22.91 8.15 16.79
CA CYS A 73 -24.19 8.50 16.18
C CYS A 73 -25.11 9.22 17.17
N PHE A 74 -25.23 8.73 18.42
CA PHE A 74 -26.00 9.43 19.45
C PHE A 74 -25.48 10.83 19.75
N LEU A 75 -24.15 11.02 19.83
CA LEU A 75 -23.54 12.32 20.07
C LEU A 75 -23.75 13.32 18.93
N VAL A 76 -23.66 12.87 17.68
CA VAL A 76 -23.91 13.72 16.52
C VAL A 76 -25.39 14.13 16.51
N SER A 77 -26.31 13.20 16.75
CA SER A 77 -27.75 13.49 16.82
C SER A 77 -28.11 14.47 17.95
N SER A 78 -27.56 14.29 19.15
CA SER A 78 -27.85 15.21 20.27
C SER A 78 -27.32 16.63 20.01
N SER A 79 -26.15 16.76 19.40
CA SER A 79 -25.57 18.07 19.04
C SER A 79 -26.34 18.80 17.93
N SER A 80 -27.12 18.08 17.12
CA SER A 80 -27.98 18.68 16.09
C SER A 80 -29.23 19.34 16.66
N ILE A 81 -29.76 18.80 17.77
CA ILE A 81 -30.96 19.31 18.45
C ILE A 81 -30.60 20.52 19.33
N ASN A 82 -29.43 20.48 19.97
CA ASN A 82 -28.98 21.56 20.86
C ASN A 82 -28.32 22.69 20.07
N ALA A 83 -29.09 23.72 19.74
CA ALA A 83 -28.62 24.90 19.01
C ALA A 83 -27.48 25.67 19.70
N GLU A 84 -27.35 25.53 21.03
CA GLU A 84 -26.33 26.19 21.85
C GLU A 84 -24.95 25.50 21.83
N THR A 85 -24.84 24.30 21.24
CA THR A 85 -23.54 23.60 21.18
C THR A 85 -22.57 24.30 20.22
N SER A 86 -21.35 24.53 20.70
CA SER A 86 -20.34 25.25 19.94
C SER A 86 -19.99 24.51 18.63
N PRO A 87 -19.71 25.23 17.53
CA PRO A 87 -19.34 24.61 16.25
C PRO A 87 -18.09 23.73 16.37
N HIS A 88 -17.19 24.05 17.31
CA HIS A 88 -16.01 23.23 17.61
C HIS A 88 -16.40 21.85 18.11
N VAL A 89 -17.28 21.77 19.12
CA VAL A 89 -17.72 20.49 19.71
C VAL A 89 -18.50 19.66 18.69
N LYS A 90 -19.30 20.30 17.81
CA LYS A 90 -19.96 19.60 16.69
C LYS A 90 -18.94 18.96 15.73
N ALA A 91 -17.88 19.70 15.39
CA ALA A 91 -16.84 19.21 14.51
C ALA A 91 -16.06 18.03 15.15
N GLU A 92 -15.71 18.13 16.43
CA GLU A 92 -15.01 17.07 17.17
C GLU A 92 -15.85 15.79 17.25
N ASN A 93 -17.14 15.89 17.57
CA ASN A 93 -18.04 14.73 17.62
C ASN A 93 -18.13 14.03 16.26
N LEU A 94 -18.17 14.79 15.15
CA LEU A 94 -18.15 14.26 13.79
C LEU A 94 -16.83 13.59 13.44
N VAL A 95 -15.69 14.11 13.92
CA VAL A 95 -14.37 13.49 13.72
C VAL A 95 -14.28 12.15 14.46
N LEU A 96 -14.74 12.09 15.71
CA LEU A 96 -14.76 10.84 16.49
C LEU A 96 -15.64 9.76 15.83
N LEU A 97 -16.81 10.15 15.32
CA LEU A 97 -17.65 9.24 14.53
C LEU A 97 -16.94 8.80 13.24
N GLY A 98 -16.27 9.73 12.55
CA GLY A 98 -15.46 9.42 11.37
C GLY A 98 -14.34 8.43 11.66
N ASP A 99 -13.68 8.53 12.82
CA ASP A 99 -12.61 7.63 13.24
C ASP A 99 -13.14 6.20 13.46
N ALA A 100 -14.30 6.06 14.10
CA ALA A 100 -14.96 4.77 14.27
C ALA A 100 -15.31 4.13 12.91
N LEU A 101 -15.91 4.91 12.01
CA LEU A 101 -16.28 4.46 10.65
C LEU A 101 -15.05 4.08 9.81
N PHE A 102 -13.94 4.81 9.97
CA PHE A 102 -12.69 4.50 9.28
C PHE A 102 -12.12 3.14 9.71
N ARG A 103 -12.19 2.82 11.01
CA ARG A 103 -11.71 1.56 11.58
C ARG A 103 -12.59 0.37 11.18
N GLU A 104 -13.90 0.58 11.06
CA GLU A 104 -14.86 -0.40 10.49
C GLU A 104 -14.77 -0.55 8.95
N ARG A 105 -13.81 0.13 8.31
CA ARG A 105 -13.57 0.10 6.84
C ARG A 105 -14.69 0.70 5.99
N GLU A 106 -15.58 1.48 6.57
CA GLU A 106 -16.64 2.20 5.84
C GLU A 106 -16.14 3.56 5.31
N TYR A 107 -15.12 3.51 4.45
CA TYR A 107 -14.37 4.71 4.05
C TYR A 107 -15.21 5.82 3.42
N ARG A 108 -16.23 5.48 2.62
CA ARG A 108 -17.10 6.49 1.99
C ARG A 108 -17.98 7.24 3.00
N ARG A 109 -18.48 6.53 4.02
CA ARG A 109 -19.25 7.14 5.12
C ARG A 109 -18.34 8.04 5.96
N ALA A 110 -17.13 7.55 6.28
CA ALA A 110 -16.12 8.34 6.99
C ALA A 110 -15.74 9.62 6.23
N ILE A 111 -15.54 9.57 4.91
CA ILE A 111 -15.25 10.78 4.09
C ILE A 111 -16.39 11.80 4.21
N HIS A 112 -17.64 11.34 4.16
CA HIS A 112 -18.80 12.22 4.28
C HIS A 112 -18.83 12.91 5.65
N THR A 113 -18.66 12.17 6.74
CA THR A 113 -18.67 12.73 8.11
C THR A 113 -17.50 13.68 8.35
N TYR A 114 -16.30 13.36 7.87
CA TYR A 114 -15.15 14.26 7.98
C TYR A 114 -15.34 15.56 7.18
N LYS A 115 -15.94 15.49 5.98
CA LYS A 115 -16.25 16.70 5.20
C LYS A 115 -17.26 17.60 5.90
N GLN A 116 -18.24 17.03 6.61
CA GLN A 116 -19.14 17.80 7.47
C GLN A 116 -18.38 18.46 8.63
N ALA A 117 -17.46 17.74 9.27
CA ALA A 117 -16.62 18.31 10.33
C ALA A 117 -15.80 19.52 9.83
N LEU A 118 -15.22 19.44 8.63
CA LEU A 118 -14.49 20.56 8.01
C LEU A 118 -15.37 21.79 7.74
N GLN A 119 -16.66 21.60 7.40
CA GLN A 119 -17.58 22.73 7.22
C GLN A 119 -17.78 23.49 8.54
N HIS A 120 -17.90 22.77 9.66
CA HIS A 120 -17.99 23.38 10.98
C HIS A 120 -16.72 24.12 11.37
N TYR A 121 -15.53 23.59 11.06
CA TYR A 121 -14.26 24.29 11.30
C TYR A 121 -14.12 25.60 10.50
N LYS A 122 -14.68 25.69 9.29
CA LYS A 122 -14.64 26.92 8.47
C LYS A 122 -15.49 28.07 9.02
N ILE A 123 -16.52 27.76 9.80
CA ILE A 123 -17.43 28.75 10.41
C ILE A 123 -16.79 29.38 11.66
N ILE A 124 -15.76 28.74 12.23
CA ILE A 124 -15.04 29.26 13.40
C ILE A 124 -14.09 30.40 12.96
N PRO A 125 -14.20 31.62 13.52
CA PRO A 125 -13.22 32.66 13.25
C PRO A 125 -11.85 32.21 13.77
N LYS A 126 -10.82 32.33 12.93
CA LYS A 126 -9.42 32.05 13.32
C LYS A 126 -8.99 33.03 14.42
N GLN A 127 -9.27 32.70 15.69
CA GLN A 127 -8.81 33.51 16.81
C GLN A 127 -7.30 33.35 17.00
N ASN A 128 -6.65 34.51 17.10
CA ASN A 128 -5.22 34.78 17.15
C ASN A 128 -4.38 33.82 18.02
N THR A 129 -3.33 33.30 17.39
CA THR A 129 -2.07 32.87 18.01
C THR A 129 -1.31 34.05 18.63
N MET A 130 -1.86 34.71 19.65
CA MET A 130 -1.12 35.68 20.49
C MET A 130 -1.70 35.72 21.91
N ALA A 131 -1.47 34.67 22.70
CA ALA A 131 -1.57 34.71 24.16
C ALA A 131 -0.82 33.52 24.80
N ARG A 132 0.50 33.46 24.63
CA ARG A 132 1.37 32.62 25.47
C ARG A 132 2.75 33.24 25.52
N ASN A 133 2.89 34.28 26.34
CA ASN A 133 4.16 34.70 26.89
C ASN A 133 3.90 35.43 28.22
N SER A 134 3.73 34.64 29.28
CA SER A 134 4.13 35.02 30.63
C SER A 134 4.49 33.75 31.40
N LEU A 135 5.78 33.65 31.69
CA LEU A 135 6.44 32.57 32.44
C LEU A 135 5.99 32.56 33.91
N SER A 136 5.94 31.38 34.53
CA SER A 136 6.81 31.06 35.69
C SER A 136 6.79 29.57 36.06
N THR A 137 7.95 28.96 35.81
CA THR A 137 8.68 27.98 36.63
C THR A 137 7.94 27.21 37.74
N SER A 138 7.83 25.89 37.59
CA SER A 138 8.34 24.96 38.62
C SER A 138 8.59 23.56 38.05
N ASN A 139 9.78 23.03 38.32
CA ASN A 139 10.20 21.66 38.05
C ASN A 139 9.40 20.67 38.89
N ARG A 140 8.92 19.56 38.28
CA ARG A 140 9.13 18.19 38.79
C ARG A 140 8.57 17.10 37.85
N SER A 141 9.46 16.15 37.55
CA SER A 141 9.25 14.71 37.26
C SER A 141 8.30 14.29 36.13
N SER A 142 8.94 14.00 34.98
CA SER A 142 8.78 12.81 34.12
C SER A 142 7.66 11.80 34.45
N SER A 143 6.64 11.76 33.59
CA SER A 143 5.97 10.55 33.12
C SER A 143 5.59 10.77 31.64
N PRO A 144 5.75 9.80 30.72
CA PRO A 144 5.65 10.05 29.28
C PRO A 144 4.22 10.06 28.72
N ASN A 145 3.20 9.90 29.55
CA ASN A 145 1.80 9.81 29.12
C ASN A 145 1.02 11.08 29.48
N SER A 146 1.21 12.12 28.67
CA SER A 146 0.21 13.16 28.51
C SER A 146 0.32 13.69 27.09
N PHE A 147 -0.42 13.05 26.17
CA PHE A 147 -0.72 13.66 24.89
C PHE A 147 -1.39 15.01 25.18
N ASN A 148 -0.67 16.10 24.89
CA ASN A 148 -1.26 17.43 24.84
C ASN A 148 -2.39 17.38 23.81
N MET A 149 -3.64 17.33 24.28
CA MET A 149 -4.84 17.56 23.48
C MET A 149 -4.84 19.03 23.03
N SER A 150 -4.08 19.32 21.97
CA SER A 150 -4.28 20.50 21.15
C SER A 150 -5.45 20.21 20.21
N GLY A 151 -6.50 21.04 20.26
CA GLY A 151 -7.74 20.85 19.49
C GLY A 151 -7.50 20.33 18.07
N ILE A 152 -8.31 19.35 17.68
CA ILE A 152 -8.22 18.65 16.39
C ILE A 152 -8.03 19.67 15.27
N ASN A 153 -6.88 19.59 14.61
CA ASN A 153 -6.43 20.58 13.65
C ASN A 153 -7.09 20.30 12.29
N ASP A 154 -7.54 21.33 11.56
CA ASP A 154 -8.10 21.23 10.19
C ASP A 154 -7.24 20.34 9.27
N ASN A 155 -5.92 20.40 9.44
CA ASN A 155 -4.94 19.59 8.71
C ASN A 155 -5.04 18.07 9.01
N GLU A 156 -5.36 17.70 10.24
CA GLU A 156 -5.49 16.29 10.64
C GLU A 156 -6.74 15.66 10.03
N VAL A 157 -7.86 16.40 10.02
CA VAL A 157 -9.10 15.93 9.37
C VAL A 157 -8.89 15.75 7.85
N LYS A 158 -8.18 16.68 7.19
CA LYS A 158 -7.78 16.52 5.78
C LYS A 158 -6.92 15.28 5.56
N PHE A 159 -5.97 15.01 6.45
CA PHE A 159 -5.15 13.81 6.39
C PHE A 159 -5.98 12.52 6.56
N LYS A 160 -6.97 12.52 7.45
CA LYS A 160 -7.92 11.40 7.62
C LYS A 160 -8.78 11.18 6.38
N ILE A 161 -9.29 12.25 5.75
CA ILE A 161 -10.01 12.17 4.47
C ILE A 161 -9.11 11.59 3.37
N ALA A 162 -7.89 12.08 3.25
CA ALA A 162 -6.93 11.56 2.28
C ALA A 162 -6.61 10.08 2.52
N SER A 163 -6.48 9.66 3.78
CA SER A 163 -6.27 8.25 4.16
C SER A 163 -7.45 7.36 3.73
N CYS A 164 -8.68 7.85 3.84
CA CYS A 164 -9.87 7.14 3.34
C CYS A 164 -9.85 7.00 1.81
N HIS A 165 -9.49 8.06 1.08
CA HIS A 165 -9.38 8.00 -0.38
C HIS A 165 -8.25 7.06 -0.83
N CYS A 166 -7.13 7.02 -0.12
CA CYS A 166 -6.06 6.03 -0.34
C CYS A 166 -6.57 4.60 -0.17
N ALA A 167 -7.37 4.32 0.86
CA ALA A 167 -7.94 2.99 1.10
C ALA A 167 -8.96 2.56 0.02
N LEU A 168 -9.57 3.52 -0.68
CA LEU A 168 -10.46 3.30 -1.83
C LEU A 168 -9.72 3.25 -3.18
N ASN A 169 -8.38 3.33 -3.19
CA ASN A 169 -7.54 3.48 -4.39
C ASN A 169 -7.82 4.77 -5.21
N GLU A 170 -8.43 5.79 -4.61
CA GLU A 170 -8.72 7.09 -5.23
C GLU A 170 -7.55 8.07 -5.08
N ASN A 171 -6.38 7.70 -5.63
CA ASN A 171 -5.11 8.43 -5.45
C ASN A 171 -5.17 9.93 -5.80
N ARG A 172 -5.91 10.29 -6.86
CA ARG A 172 -6.04 11.68 -7.31
C ARG A 172 -6.80 12.56 -6.31
N ALA A 173 -7.86 12.03 -5.71
CA ALA A 173 -8.63 12.75 -4.70
C ALA A 173 -7.80 12.92 -3.41
N ALA A 174 -7.10 11.87 -2.98
CA ALA A 174 -6.20 11.92 -1.83
C ALA A 174 -5.08 12.97 -2.01
N LEU A 175 -4.51 13.09 -3.21
CA LEU A 175 -3.47 14.08 -3.52
C LEU A 175 -3.98 15.52 -3.30
N VAL A 176 -5.18 15.84 -3.81
CA VAL A 176 -5.76 17.19 -3.71
C VAL A 176 -5.97 17.61 -2.25
N GLU A 177 -6.49 16.69 -1.42
CA GLU A 177 -6.69 16.95 0.01
C GLU A 177 -5.36 17.15 0.76
N MET A 178 -4.33 16.39 0.39
CA MET A 178 -2.99 16.51 0.97
C MET A 178 -2.23 17.76 0.52
N GLU A 179 -2.42 18.22 -0.73
CA GLU A 179 -1.87 19.48 -1.22
C GLU A 179 -2.47 20.70 -0.50
N GLY A 180 -3.68 20.55 0.04
CA GLY A 180 -4.30 21.52 0.94
C GLY A 180 -3.58 21.70 2.29
N ILE A 181 -2.63 20.82 2.64
CA ILE A 181 -1.84 20.88 3.87
C ILE A 181 -0.45 21.48 3.57
N THR A 182 -0.15 22.62 4.19
CA THR A 182 1.15 23.29 4.03
C THR A 182 2.32 22.42 4.50
N SER A 183 3.49 22.52 3.87
CA SER A 183 4.67 21.70 4.21
C SER A 183 5.12 21.81 5.66
N LYS A 184 4.97 22.97 6.29
CA LYS A 184 5.33 23.22 7.70
C LYS A 184 4.41 22.51 8.69
N ALA A 185 3.18 22.23 8.30
CA ALA A 185 2.17 21.61 9.15
C ALA A 185 2.12 20.08 9.01
N ARG A 186 2.93 19.50 8.11
CA ARG A 186 2.92 18.05 7.86
C ARG A 186 3.73 17.31 8.91
N ASN A 187 3.10 16.33 9.55
CA ASN A 187 3.78 15.36 10.39
C ASN A 187 4.52 14.29 9.53
N LEU A 188 5.26 13.40 10.20
CA LEU A 188 6.03 12.34 9.54
C LEU A 188 5.16 11.44 8.66
N GLN A 189 3.99 11.02 9.17
CA GLN A 189 3.07 10.14 8.47
C GLN A 189 2.42 10.82 7.25
N MET A 190 2.08 12.11 7.37
CA MET A 190 1.58 12.96 6.30
C MET A 190 2.63 13.11 5.19
N ASN A 191 3.90 13.34 5.53
CA ASN A 191 4.98 13.44 4.55
C ASN A 191 5.23 12.10 3.84
N LEU A 192 5.16 10.98 4.56
CA LEU A 192 5.29 9.65 3.98
C LEU A 192 4.14 9.35 3.00
N MET A 193 2.90 9.62 3.40
CA MET A 193 1.73 9.45 2.54
C MET A 193 1.80 10.36 1.32
N MET A 194 2.23 11.61 1.49
CA MET A 194 2.42 12.56 0.40
C MET A 194 3.48 12.07 -0.61
N GLY A 195 4.60 11.51 -0.11
CA GLY A 195 5.62 10.87 -0.93
C GLY A 195 5.07 9.70 -1.75
N LYS A 196 4.20 8.85 -1.15
CA LYS A 196 3.54 7.72 -1.83
C LYS A 196 2.59 8.21 -2.93
N LEU A 197 1.78 9.23 -2.64
CA LEU A 197 0.85 9.82 -3.61
C LEU A 197 1.57 10.49 -4.77
N TYR A 198 2.62 11.28 -4.53
CA TYR A 198 3.43 11.88 -5.60
C TYR A 198 4.12 10.83 -6.46
N ARG A 199 4.56 9.74 -5.85
CA ARG A 199 5.14 8.60 -6.56
C ARG A 199 4.12 7.93 -7.48
N ASN A 200 2.86 7.79 -7.05
CA ASN A 200 1.76 7.28 -7.89
C ASN A 200 1.41 8.25 -9.02
N SER A 201 1.40 9.55 -8.75
CA SER A 201 1.11 10.61 -9.74
C SER A 201 2.27 10.93 -10.68
N LYS A 202 3.39 10.18 -10.69
CA LYS A 202 4.60 10.42 -11.50
C LYS A 202 5.32 11.76 -11.21
N HIS A 203 5.07 12.41 -10.08
CA HIS A 203 5.73 13.66 -9.66
C HIS A 203 7.04 13.35 -8.89
N THR A 204 8.06 12.89 -9.61
CA THR A 204 9.30 12.35 -9.01
C THR A 204 10.05 13.34 -8.11
N ARG A 205 10.23 14.59 -8.56
CA ARG A 205 10.96 15.62 -7.79
C ARG A 205 10.28 15.94 -6.46
N ALA A 206 8.95 16.08 -6.46
CA ALA A 206 8.18 16.36 -5.26
C ALA A 206 8.17 15.16 -4.30
N ALA A 207 8.09 13.93 -4.84
CA ALA A 207 8.20 12.70 -4.05
C ALA A 207 9.55 12.62 -3.32
N ILE A 208 10.66 12.87 -4.03
CA ILE A 208 12.01 12.86 -3.45
C ILE A 208 12.10 13.87 -2.29
N ALA A 209 11.60 15.10 -2.47
CA ALA A 209 11.62 16.11 -1.42
C ALA A 209 10.87 15.66 -0.15
N CYS A 210 9.70 15.03 -0.32
CA CYS A 210 8.90 14.53 0.81
C CYS A 210 9.61 13.39 1.55
N TYR A 211 10.18 12.40 0.83
CA TYR A 211 10.92 11.31 1.46
C TYR A 211 12.21 11.77 2.14
N LYS A 212 12.93 12.73 1.56
CA LYS A 212 14.11 13.33 2.20
C LYS A 212 13.74 14.02 3.51
N GLU A 213 12.60 14.72 3.56
CA GLU A 213 12.10 15.32 4.80
C GLU A 213 11.74 14.25 5.84
N CYS A 214 11.11 13.14 5.45
CA CYS A 214 10.84 12.03 6.35
C CYS A 214 12.13 11.49 6.99
N LEU A 215 13.20 11.31 6.21
CA LEU A 215 14.47 10.81 6.71
C LEU A 215 15.21 11.78 7.63
N ARG A 216 15.02 13.10 7.46
CA ARG A 216 15.56 14.12 8.37
C ARG A 216 14.93 14.02 9.76
N HIS A 217 13.64 13.67 9.84
CA HIS A 217 12.96 13.47 11.12
C HIS A 217 13.32 12.11 11.74
N CYS A 218 13.29 11.04 10.94
CA CYS A 218 13.54 9.68 11.41
C CYS A 218 14.35 8.90 10.35
N PRO A 219 15.64 8.59 10.60
CA PRO A 219 16.49 7.94 9.60
C PRO A 219 16.15 6.45 9.37
N TYR A 220 15.39 5.83 10.26
CA TYR A 220 15.06 4.39 10.22
C TYR A 220 13.82 4.05 9.37
N ILE A 221 13.28 5.00 8.61
CA ILE A 221 12.12 4.75 7.75
C ILE A 221 12.59 4.00 6.49
N MET A 222 12.60 2.68 6.58
CA MET A 222 13.04 1.79 5.51
C MET A 222 12.24 1.98 4.22
N GLU A 223 10.92 2.22 4.33
CA GLU A 223 10.06 2.50 3.16
C GLU A 223 10.51 3.73 2.37
N ALA A 224 10.95 4.78 3.06
CA ALA A 224 11.43 6.01 2.42
C ALA A 224 12.79 5.79 1.75
N ILE A 225 13.67 4.99 2.37
CA ILE A 225 14.97 4.60 1.79
C ILE A 225 14.75 3.84 0.48
N ILE A 226 13.91 2.80 0.50
CA ILE A 226 13.60 1.99 -0.69
C ILE A 226 12.99 2.88 -1.77
N ALA A 227 12.03 3.74 -1.42
CA ALA A 227 11.41 4.64 -2.37
C ALA A 227 12.39 5.64 -2.99
N LEU A 228 13.34 6.18 -2.22
CA LEU A 228 14.38 7.09 -2.73
C LEU A 228 15.37 6.36 -3.65
N ALA A 229 15.76 5.14 -3.30
CA ALA A 229 16.62 4.31 -4.13
C ALA A 229 15.94 4.03 -5.49
N GLU A 230 14.68 3.62 -5.48
CA GLU A 230 13.90 3.36 -6.70
C GLU A 230 13.65 4.62 -7.55
N LEU A 231 13.66 5.81 -6.94
CA LEU A 231 13.58 7.10 -7.64
C LEU A 231 14.94 7.57 -8.20
N GLY A 232 16.00 6.80 -8.01
CA GLY A 232 17.33 7.05 -8.57
C GLY A 232 18.21 8.02 -7.76
N VAL A 233 17.92 8.22 -6.47
CA VAL A 233 18.77 9.05 -5.61
C VAL A 233 20.03 8.26 -5.23
N ALA A 234 21.20 8.90 -5.36
CA ALA A 234 22.47 8.28 -5.05
C ALA A 234 22.57 7.95 -3.55
N ALA A 235 23.22 6.82 -3.21
CA ALA A 235 23.39 6.38 -1.82
C ALA A 235 24.05 7.46 -0.94
N LYS A 236 25.04 8.18 -1.48
CA LYS A 236 25.75 9.28 -0.79
C LYS A 236 24.79 10.39 -0.33
N ASP A 237 23.82 10.75 -1.19
CA ASP A 237 22.83 11.78 -0.89
C ASP A 237 21.88 11.32 0.21
N ILE A 238 21.51 10.04 0.23
CA ILE A 238 20.64 9.48 1.27
C ILE A 238 21.41 9.40 2.60
N ILE A 239 22.63 8.90 2.58
CA ILE A 239 23.48 8.73 3.77
C ILE A 239 23.81 10.09 4.40
N SER A 240 23.99 11.15 3.60
CA SER A 240 24.22 12.50 4.12
C SER A 240 23.05 13.08 4.93
N LEU A 241 21.84 12.53 4.78
CA LEU A 241 20.67 12.95 5.55
C LEU A 241 20.64 12.33 6.95
N PHE A 242 21.44 11.28 7.19
CA PHE A 242 21.50 10.66 8.51
C PHE A 242 22.30 11.56 9.46
N PRO A 243 21.87 11.69 10.73
CA PRO A 243 22.61 12.44 11.72
C PRO A 243 24.00 11.81 11.88
N GLN A 244 25.04 12.60 11.55
CA GLN A 244 26.42 12.19 11.73
C GLN A 244 26.68 12.05 13.23
N THR A 245 26.87 10.83 13.73
CA THR A 245 27.23 10.60 15.12
C THR A 245 28.61 11.23 15.37
N PRO A 246 28.74 12.25 16.24
CA PRO A 246 30.06 12.79 16.55
C PRO A 246 30.85 11.73 17.31
N ASN A 247 32.03 11.37 16.80
CA ASN A 247 33.06 10.66 17.55
C ASN A 247 33.52 11.54 18.73
N ARG A 248 32.74 11.54 19.82
CA ARG A 248 33.07 12.15 21.11
C ARG A 248 33.30 11.07 22.15
N SER A 249 34.25 10.18 21.89
CA SER A 249 34.91 9.42 22.95
C SER A 249 36.22 8.87 22.44
N GLY A 250 37.33 9.52 22.77
CA GLY A 250 38.69 9.00 22.59
C GLY A 250 38.96 7.83 23.56
N ARG A 251 38.17 6.76 23.47
CA ARG A 251 38.45 5.47 24.12
C ARG A 251 38.68 4.42 23.03
N PRO A 252 39.66 3.52 23.22
CA PRO A 252 40.01 2.52 22.22
C PRO A 252 38.83 1.56 21.95
N PRO A 253 38.77 0.95 20.76
CA PRO A 253 37.61 0.22 20.27
C PRO A 253 37.52 -1.14 20.95
N PHE A 254 36.83 -1.20 22.07
CA PHE A 254 36.26 -2.45 22.58
C PHE A 254 34.76 -2.45 22.30
N ASP A 255 34.37 -3.16 21.23
CA ASP A 255 33.06 -3.78 20.98
C ASP A 255 31.75 -3.04 21.30
N HIS A 256 31.74 -1.70 21.23
CA HIS A 256 30.50 -0.96 21.02
C HIS A 256 30.22 -0.77 19.53
N PHE A 257 29.76 -1.87 18.93
CA PHE A 257 28.90 -1.99 17.74
C PHE A 257 28.66 -0.71 16.94
N ASP A 258 29.22 -0.66 15.73
CA ASP A 258 28.93 0.30 14.66
C ASP A 258 27.43 0.17 14.25
N SER A 259 26.54 0.74 15.05
CA SER A 259 25.08 0.55 14.99
C SER A 259 24.43 1.27 13.82
N SER A 260 25.15 2.19 13.19
CA SER A 260 24.70 2.97 12.02
C SER A 260 25.24 2.43 10.70
N ARG A 261 26.29 1.61 10.74
CA ARG A 261 27.00 1.14 9.54
C ARG A 261 26.20 0.14 8.73
N TRP A 262 25.45 -0.74 9.38
CA TRP A 262 24.57 -1.67 8.67
C TRP A 262 23.46 -0.94 7.91
N LEU A 263 22.96 0.20 8.44
CA LEU A 263 21.96 1.00 7.76
C LEU A 263 22.54 1.65 6.49
N GLN A 264 23.78 2.16 6.57
CA GLN A 264 24.48 2.68 5.40
C GLN A 264 24.68 1.59 4.34
N ARG A 265 25.13 0.39 4.75
CA ARG A 265 25.24 -0.78 3.87
C ARG A 265 23.91 -1.17 3.24
N TYR A 266 22.81 -1.10 4.00
CA TYR A 266 21.48 -1.37 3.50
C TYR A 266 21.03 -0.35 2.44
N VAL A 267 21.31 0.95 2.66
CA VAL A 267 21.07 2.00 1.66
C VAL A 267 21.88 1.75 0.40
N GLU A 268 23.17 1.43 0.54
CA GLU A 268 24.05 1.07 -0.59
C GLU A 268 23.48 -0.12 -1.38
N ALA A 269 23.09 -1.20 -0.69
CA ALA A 269 22.52 -2.39 -1.31
C ALA A 269 21.23 -2.08 -2.11
N GLN A 270 20.31 -1.32 -1.51
CA GLN A 270 19.07 -0.92 -2.17
C GLN A 270 19.32 0.00 -3.38
N CYS A 271 20.28 0.94 -3.27
CA CYS A 271 20.68 1.78 -4.39
C CYS A 271 21.35 0.98 -5.52
N CYS A 272 22.17 -0.03 -5.20
CA CYS A 272 22.75 -0.94 -6.20
C CYS A 272 21.67 -1.70 -6.96
N VAL A 273 20.69 -2.28 -6.25
CA VAL A 273 19.55 -2.96 -6.88
C VAL A 273 18.75 -2.02 -7.76
N ALA A 274 18.46 -0.80 -7.30
CA ALA A 274 17.74 0.19 -8.09
C ALA A 274 18.53 0.68 -9.32
N SER A 275 19.87 0.66 -9.25
CA SER A 275 20.76 1.03 -10.35
C SER A 275 21.05 -0.13 -11.32
N ASN A 276 20.38 -1.28 -11.17
CA ASN A 276 20.60 -2.51 -11.93
C ASN A 276 21.96 -3.18 -11.71
N ASP A 277 22.72 -2.80 -10.68
CA ASP A 277 23.93 -3.53 -10.25
C ASP A 277 23.53 -4.61 -9.23
N TYR A 278 23.01 -5.72 -9.78
CA TYR A 278 22.52 -6.84 -8.99
C TYR A 278 23.64 -7.62 -8.29
N LYS A 279 24.85 -7.65 -8.87
CA LYS A 279 25.98 -8.40 -8.29
C LYS A 279 26.51 -7.69 -7.04
N GLY A 280 26.78 -6.39 -7.12
CA GLY A 280 27.19 -5.60 -5.96
C GLY A 280 26.11 -5.55 -4.88
N GLY A 281 24.84 -5.45 -5.27
CA GLY A 281 23.71 -5.52 -4.33
C GLY A 281 23.63 -6.85 -3.58
N LEU A 282 23.85 -7.98 -4.26
CA LEU A 282 23.84 -9.32 -3.65
C LEU A 282 24.99 -9.49 -2.63
N GLU A 283 26.19 -9.02 -2.97
CA GLU A 283 27.34 -9.06 -2.05
C GLU A 283 27.06 -8.27 -0.77
N LEU A 284 26.51 -7.06 -0.89
CA LEU A 284 26.15 -6.24 0.26
C LEU A 284 25.02 -6.87 1.11
N PHE A 285 23.99 -7.44 0.48
CA PHE A 285 22.94 -8.12 1.23
C PHE A 285 23.42 -9.40 1.92
N THR A 286 24.36 -10.13 1.33
CA THR A 286 24.96 -11.32 1.96
C THR A 286 25.84 -10.93 3.15
N GLU A 287 26.61 -9.83 3.09
CA GLU A 287 27.31 -9.23 4.25
C GLU A 287 26.31 -8.87 5.36
N LEU A 288 25.18 -8.24 5.01
CA LEU A 288 24.13 -7.90 5.97
C LEU A 288 23.47 -9.14 6.59
N LEU A 289 23.25 -10.19 5.80
CA LEU A 289 22.67 -11.44 6.28
C LEU A 289 23.59 -12.19 7.25
N GLN A 290 24.92 -12.11 7.05
CA GLN A 290 25.90 -12.66 8.02
C GLN A 290 25.78 -11.98 9.38
N ARG A 291 25.54 -10.66 9.38
CA ARG A 291 25.35 -9.88 10.61
C ARG A 291 23.98 -10.08 11.26
N PHE A 292 22.93 -10.25 10.45
CA PHE A 292 21.55 -10.46 10.89
C PHE A 292 21.01 -11.79 10.36
N PRO A 293 21.41 -12.93 10.95
CA PRO A 293 20.92 -14.21 10.52
C PRO A 293 19.40 -14.29 10.72
N HIS A 294 18.71 -14.96 9.80
CA HIS A 294 17.24 -15.16 9.81
C HIS A 294 16.37 -13.91 9.59
N ASN A 295 16.94 -12.77 9.20
CA ASN A 295 16.11 -11.63 8.82
C ASN A 295 15.36 -11.91 7.50
N VAL A 296 14.04 -12.08 7.62
CA VAL A 296 13.13 -12.42 6.50
C VAL A 296 13.21 -11.38 5.38
N HIS A 297 13.26 -10.09 5.70
CA HIS A 297 13.30 -9.03 4.70
C HIS A 297 14.59 -9.09 3.86
N ILE A 298 15.75 -9.33 4.48
CA ILE A 298 17.02 -9.42 3.76
C ILE A 298 17.04 -10.67 2.89
N LEU A 299 16.57 -11.81 3.41
CA LEU A 299 16.45 -13.05 2.65
C LEU A 299 15.53 -12.90 1.43
N LEU A 300 14.42 -12.18 1.57
CA LEU A 300 13.50 -11.87 0.47
C LEU A 300 14.15 -11.01 -0.61
N GLU A 301 14.90 -9.97 -0.24
CA GLU A 301 15.62 -9.13 -1.21
C GLU A 301 16.73 -9.92 -1.91
N ILE A 302 17.46 -10.78 -1.19
CA ILE A 302 18.45 -11.70 -1.78
C ILE A 302 17.78 -12.61 -2.81
N ALA A 303 16.69 -13.29 -2.43
CA ALA A 303 15.98 -14.22 -3.31
C ALA A 303 15.46 -13.52 -4.59
N LYS A 304 14.92 -12.31 -4.43
CA LYS A 304 14.49 -11.45 -5.55
C LYS A 304 15.66 -11.07 -6.47
N VAL A 305 16.79 -10.66 -5.92
CA VAL A 305 17.99 -10.29 -6.69
C VAL A 305 18.56 -11.50 -7.43
N GLU A 306 18.64 -12.66 -6.77
CA GLU A 306 19.07 -13.92 -7.37
C GLU A 306 18.15 -14.35 -8.52
N ALA A 307 16.83 -14.19 -8.35
CA ALA A 307 15.85 -14.45 -9.41
C ALA A 307 16.10 -13.58 -10.65
N ILE A 308 16.41 -12.29 -10.46
CA ILE A 308 16.70 -11.36 -11.57
C ILE A 308 18.01 -11.74 -12.27
N ILE A 309 19.05 -12.08 -11.50
CA ILE A 309 20.33 -12.58 -12.03
C ILE A 309 20.12 -13.88 -12.82
N GLY A 310 19.14 -14.71 -12.43
CA GLY A 310 18.82 -15.99 -13.06
C GLY A 310 19.40 -17.20 -12.34
N LYS A 311 19.87 -17.00 -11.10
CA LYS A 311 20.24 -18.06 -10.15
C LYS A 311 18.97 -18.66 -9.56
N ASN A 312 18.21 -19.37 -10.41
CA ASN A 312 16.84 -19.77 -10.12
C ASN A 312 16.77 -20.78 -8.97
N ASP A 313 17.73 -21.69 -8.87
CA ASP A 313 17.74 -22.73 -7.83
C ASP A 313 18.09 -22.14 -6.46
N GLU A 314 19.09 -21.26 -6.38
CA GLU A 314 19.43 -20.53 -5.15
C GLU A 314 18.28 -19.64 -4.68
N ALA A 315 17.65 -18.91 -5.60
CA ALA A 315 16.48 -18.09 -5.30
C ALA A 315 15.33 -18.92 -4.71
N ILE A 316 15.02 -20.08 -5.31
CA ILE A 316 14.00 -21.01 -4.82
C ILE A 316 14.33 -21.49 -3.40
N MET A 317 15.59 -21.87 -3.12
CA MET A 317 16.00 -22.30 -1.79
C MET A 317 15.84 -21.18 -0.76
N ASN A 318 16.18 -19.94 -1.10
CA ASN A 318 16.01 -18.79 -0.21
C ASN A 318 14.53 -18.45 0.04
N PHE A 319 13.66 -18.55 -0.97
CA PHE A 319 12.21 -18.40 -0.78
C PHE A 319 11.62 -19.50 0.12
N GLU A 320 12.05 -20.75 -0.05
CA GLU A 320 11.64 -21.86 0.80
C GLU A 320 12.12 -21.65 2.25
N LYS A 321 13.35 -21.15 2.43
CA LYS A 321 13.89 -20.78 3.75
C LYS A 321 13.08 -19.66 4.39
N VAL A 322 12.71 -18.62 3.64
CA VAL A 322 11.83 -17.55 4.14
C VAL A 322 10.51 -18.12 4.64
N ARG A 323 9.85 -18.97 3.86
CA ARG A 323 8.57 -19.59 4.25
C ARG A 323 8.69 -20.55 5.44
N SER A 324 9.86 -21.14 5.66
CA SER A 324 10.11 -21.96 6.85
C SER A 324 10.21 -21.13 8.13
N ILE A 325 10.65 -19.86 8.02
CA ILE A 325 10.76 -18.93 9.13
C ILE A 325 9.42 -18.23 9.37
N ASP A 326 8.77 -17.76 8.30
CA ASP A 326 7.47 -17.09 8.33
C ASP A 326 6.53 -17.72 7.29
N PRO A 327 5.60 -18.60 7.70
CA PRO A 327 4.63 -19.21 6.80
C PRO A 327 3.58 -18.24 6.23
N TYR A 328 3.36 -17.09 6.86
CA TYR A 328 2.29 -16.14 6.53
C TYR A 328 2.73 -15.02 5.58
N ILE A 329 3.98 -15.08 5.10
CA ILE A 329 4.55 -14.11 4.20
C ILE A 329 3.94 -14.20 2.80
N VAL A 330 3.51 -13.04 2.27
CA VAL A 330 2.91 -12.91 0.93
C VAL A 330 3.81 -12.11 -0.02
N THR A 331 4.67 -11.25 0.52
CA THR A 331 5.58 -10.38 -0.24
C THR A 331 6.56 -11.19 -1.10
N TYR A 332 6.67 -10.84 -2.38
CA TYR A 332 7.50 -11.52 -3.40
C TYR A 332 7.19 -13.00 -3.67
N MET A 333 6.04 -13.50 -3.20
CA MET A 333 5.63 -14.88 -3.47
C MET A 333 5.15 -15.09 -4.91
N ASP A 334 4.78 -14.02 -5.60
CA ASP A 334 4.57 -13.96 -7.05
C ASP A 334 5.85 -14.23 -7.84
N GLU A 335 6.98 -13.67 -7.41
CA GLU A 335 8.30 -13.97 -7.98
C GLU A 335 8.67 -15.45 -7.77
N TYR A 336 8.41 -15.97 -6.56
CA TYR A 336 8.59 -17.40 -6.27
C TYR A 336 7.70 -18.28 -7.17
N ALA A 337 6.43 -17.91 -7.36
CA ALA A 337 5.51 -18.62 -8.25
C ALA A 337 6.02 -18.64 -9.71
N MET A 338 6.57 -17.52 -10.19
CA MET A 338 7.18 -17.43 -11.51
C MET A 338 8.42 -18.34 -11.64
N LEU A 339 9.25 -18.43 -10.60
CA LEU A 339 10.39 -19.36 -10.57
C LEU A 339 9.96 -20.82 -10.57
N LEU A 340 8.94 -21.18 -9.79
CA LEU A 340 8.37 -22.54 -9.78
C LEU A 340 7.80 -22.92 -11.15
N LYS A 341 7.17 -21.97 -11.86
CA LYS A 341 6.76 -22.16 -13.27
C LYS A 341 7.96 -22.45 -14.16
N ILE A 342 9.04 -21.69 -14.05
CA ILE A 342 10.25 -21.89 -14.87
C ILE A 342 10.85 -23.28 -14.61
N LYS A 343 10.87 -23.73 -13.34
CA LYS A 343 11.32 -25.07 -12.93
C LYS A 343 10.31 -26.19 -13.25
N SER A 344 9.10 -25.83 -13.71
CA SER A 344 7.99 -26.76 -13.96
C SER A 344 7.53 -27.58 -12.73
N ASP A 345 7.73 -27.05 -11.52
CA ASP A 345 7.26 -27.69 -10.28
C ASP A 345 5.81 -27.26 -9.96
N HIS A 346 4.87 -27.94 -10.61
CA HIS A 346 3.44 -27.64 -10.48
C HIS A 346 2.85 -28.04 -9.13
N ALA A 347 3.41 -29.05 -8.46
CA ALA A 347 2.91 -29.49 -7.17
C ALA A 347 3.17 -28.43 -6.10
N LYS A 348 4.40 -27.91 -6.03
CA LYS A 348 4.73 -26.80 -5.12
C LYS A 348 3.97 -25.53 -5.46
N LEU A 349 3.80 -25.21 -6.75
CA LEU A 349 3.04 -24.04 -7.18
C LEU A 349 1.57 -24.10 -6.73
N ASN A 350 0.91 -25.25 -6.90
CA ASN A 350 -0.47 -25.42 -6.42
C ASN A 350 -0.56 -25.22 -4.90
N LYS A 351 0.35 -25.84 -4.14
CA LYS A 351 0.40 -25.68 -2.68
C LYS A 351 0.60 -24.22 -2.29
N LEU A 352 1.56 -23.53 -2.91
CA LEU A 352 1.84 -22.12 -2.67
C LEU A 352 0.58 -21.27 -2.89
N VAL A 353 -0.13 -21.45 -4.00
CA VAL A 353 -1.34 -20.69 -4.31
C VAL A 353 -2.45 -20.95 -3.28
N HIS A 354 -2.64 -22.19 -2.85
CA HIS A 354 -3.60 -22.53 -1.79
C HIS A 354 -3.25 -21.87 -0.46
N ASP A 355 -1.97 -21.92 -0.06
CA ASP A 355 -1.49 -21.26 1.15
C ASP A 355 -1.74 -19.75 1.07
N LEU A 356 -1.37 -19.10 -0.03
CA LEU A 356 -1.53 -17.67 -0.24
C LEU A 356 -3.00 -17.21 -0.16
N LEU A 357 -3.91 -17.98 -0.75
CA LEU A 357 -5.36 -17.71 -0.69
C LEU A 357 -5.92 -17.83 0.73
N SER A 358 -5.36 -18.73 1.54
CA SER A 358 -5.77 -18.90 2.94
C SER A 358 -5.30 -17.75 3.84
N ILE A 359 -4.20 -17.09 3.47
CA ILE A 359 -3.58 -16.00 4.25
C ILE A 359 -4.25 -14.67 3.93
N ASP A 360 -4.15 -14.20 2.70
CA ASP A 360 -4.75 -12.92 2.27
C ASP A 360 -5.12 -12.94 0.78
N PRO A 361 -6.41 -13.14 0.44
CA PRO A 361 -6.86 -13.19 -0.94
C PRO A 361 -6.94 -11.82 -1.62
N THR A 362 -6.67 -10.72 -0.91
CA THR A 362 -6.83 -9.35 -1.44
C THR A 362 -5.55 -8.78 -2.04
N ARG A 363 -4.43 -9.48 -1.90
CA ARG A 363 -3.10 -9.04 -2.30
C ARG A 363 -2.83 -9.22 -3.80
N PRO A 364 -2.15 -8.26 -4.47
CA PRO A 364 -1.84 -8.36 -5.90
C PRO A 364 -0.92 -9.56 -6.23
N GLU A 365 -0.02 -9.92 -5.31
CA GLU A 365 0.90 -11.05 -5.47
C GLU A 365 0.15 -12.39 -5.64
N VAL A 366 -0.95 -12.56 -4.91
CA VAL A 366 -1.77 -13.78 -4.94
C VAL A 366 -2.47 -13.95 -6.28
N PHE A 367 -2.95 -12.85 -6.86
CA PHE A 367 -3.56 -12.87 -8.19
C PHE A 367 -2.55 -13.17 -9.30
N VAL A 368 -1.29 -12.75 -9.17
CA VAL A 368 -0.23 -13.15 -10.11
C VAL A 368 0.09 -14.64 -9.95
N ALA A 369 0.24 -15.14 -8.72
CA ALA A 369 0.47 -16.57 -8.48
C ALA A 369 -0.68 -17.45 -9.03
N LEU A 370 -1.94 -17.01 -8.87
CA LEU A 370 -3.11 -17.63 -9.50
C LEU A 370 -3.01 -17.60 -11.02
N SER A 371 -2.69 -16.44 -11.60
CA SER A 371 -2.53 -16.29 -13.04
C SER A 371 -1.50 -17.29 -13.59
N VAL A 372 -0.36 -17.44 -12.91
CA VAL A 372 0.70 -18.39 -13.26
C VAL A 372 0.23 -19.84 -13.21
N LEU A 373 -0.59 -20.19 -12.21
CA LEU A 373 -1.14 -21.55 -12.09
C LEU A 373 -2.17 -21.87 -13.18
N TRP A 374 -3.02 -20.89 -13.52
CA TRP A 374 -4.12 -21.08 -14.46
C TRP A 374 -3.72 -20.91 -15.93
N GLU A 375 -2.57 -20.30 -16.23
CA GLU A 375 -2.07 -20.04 -17.59
C GLU A 375 -2.18 -21.26 -18.53
N ARG A 376 -1.81 -22.46 -18.07
CA ARG A 376 -1.86 -23.67 -18.91
C ARG A 376 -3.27 -24.28 -19.06
N LYS A 377 -4.17 -23.99 -18.12
CA LYS A 377 -5.52 -24.57 -18.07
C LYS A 377 -6.53 -23.68 -18.78
N ASP A 378 -6.48 -22.39 -18.49
CA ASP A 378 -7.36 -21.37 -19.04
C ASP A 378 -6.60 -20.03 -19.09
N GLU A 379 -6.10 -19.70 -20.27
CA GLU A 379 -5.38 -18.46 -20.50
C GLU A 379 -6.27 -17.22 -20.25
N LYS A 380 -7.58 -17.29 -20.54
CA LYS A 380 -8.49 -16.15 -20.36
C LYS A 380 -8.77 -15.90 -18.88
N GLY A 381 -8.98 -16.96 -18.11
CA GLY A 381 -9.07 -16.90 -16.66
C GLY A 381 -7.78 -16.35 -16.04
N ALA A 382 -6.62 -16.84 -16.48
CA ALA A 382 -5.32 -16.33 -16.06
C ALA A 382 -5.14 -14.83 -16.35
N LEU A 383 -5.60 -14.36 -17.50
CA LEU A 383 -5.56 -12.94 -17.87
C LEU A 383 -6.43 -12.10 -16.93
N SER A 384 -7.63 -12.57 -16.59
CA SER A 384 -8.50 -11.88 -15.62
C SER A 384 -7.82 -11.71 -14.26
N TYR A 385 -7.08 -12.73 -13.78
CA TYR A 385 -6.32 -12.63 -12.54
C TYR A 385 -5.16 -11.63 -12.63
N ALA A 386 -4.38 -11.66 -13.72
CA ALA A 386 -3.32 -10.67 -13.93
C ALA A 386 -3.88 -9.23 -13.96
N GLU A 387 -5.05 -9.02 -14.59
CA GLU A 387 -5.72 -7.72 -14.57
C GLU A 387 -6.22 -7.31 -13.20
N LYS A 388 -6.74 -8.24 -12.40
CA LYS A 388 -7.15 -7.95 -11.02
C LYS A 388 -5.97 -7.50 -10.18
N SER A 389 -4.80 -8.13 -10.33
CA SER A 389 -3.56 -7.70 -9.67
C SER A 389 -3.24 -6.23 -9.96
N ILE A 390 -3.28 -5.83 -11.24
CA ILE A 390 -3.03 -4.45 -11.67
C ILE A 390 -4.10 -3.46 -11.16
N ARG A 391 -5.37 -3.89 -11.06
CA ARG A 391 -6.45 -3.04 -10.52
C ARG A 391 -6.30 -2.78 -9.02
N ILE A 392 -5.75 -3.74 -8.29
CA ILE A 392 -5.52 -3.62 -6.85
C ILE A 392 -4.30 -2.73 -6.60
N ASP A 393 -3.21 -2.97 -7.32
CA ASP A 393 -2.02 -2.13 -7.30
C ASP A 393 -1.57 -1.81 -8.73
N GLU A 394 -1.83 -0.57 -9.16
CA GLU A 394 -1.46 -0.05 -10.47
C GLU A 394 0.05 -0.01 -10.69
N ARG A 395 0.86 -0.15 -9.63
CA ARG A 395 2.33 -0.15 -9.70
C ARG A 395 2.92 -1.54 -9.52
N HIS A 396 2.09 -2.59 -9.57
CA HIS A 396 2.53 -3.98 -9.46
C HIS A 396 3.09 -4.51 -10.78
N ILE A 397 4.41 -4.44 -10.93
CA ILE A 397 5.15 -4.79 -12.15
C ILE A 397 4.95 -6.26 -12.59
N PRO A 398 5.02 -7.26 -11.68
CA PRO A 398 4.81 -8.66 -12.07
C PRO A 398 3.44 -8.91 -12.72
N GLY A 399 2.40 -8.17 -12.30
CA GLY A 399 1.08 -8.19 -12.94
C GLY A 399 1.10 -7.79 -14.41
N TYR A 400 1.79 -6.69 -14.75
CA TYR A 400 1.96 -6.25 -16.15
C TYR A 400 2.78 -7.24 -16.97
N ILE A 401 3.85 -7.79 -16.40
CA ILE A 401 4.68 -8.80 -17.07
C ILE A 401 3.85 -10.07 -17.36
N MET A 402 3.08 -10.54 -16.38
CA MET A 402 2.22 -11.70 -16.55
C MET A 402 1.14 -11.47 -17.60
N LYS A 403 0.48 -10.30 -17.58
CA LYS A 403 -0.48 -9.88 -18.60
C LYS A 403 0.13 -9.88 -20.01
N GLY A 404 1.35 -9.34 -20.17
CA GLY A 404 2.06 -9.35 -21.44
C GLY A 404 2.41 -10.76 -21.93
N ASN A 405 2.88 -11.64 -21.03
CA ASN A 405 3.20 -13.03 -21.35
C ASN A 405 1.96 -13.81 -21.81
N LEU A 406 0.81 -13.61 -21.16
CA LEU A 406 -0.45 -14.23 -21.53
C LEU A 406 -0.96 -13.74 -22.89
N PHE A 407 -0.80 -12.46 -23.21
CA PHE A 407 -1.14 -11.98 -24.54
C PHE A 407 -0.25 -12.58 -25.64
N LEU A 408 1.03 -12.83 -25.34
CA LEU A 408 1.91 -13.55 -26.27
C LEU A 408 1.48 -15.01 -26.46
N SER A 409 1.07 -15.70 -25.40
CA SER A 409 0.59 -17.09 -25.51
C SER A 409 -0.71 -17.18 -26.30
N MET A 410 -1.60 -16.20 -26.14
CA MET A 410 -2.84 -16.04 -26.93
C MET A 410 -2.62 -15.55 -28.37
N ASN A 411 -1.37 -15.39 -28.82
CA ASN A 411 -1.00 -14.86 -30.13
C ASN A 411 -1.56 -13.45 -30.42
N ARG A 412 -1.58 -12.57 -29.40
CA ARG A 412 -1.98 -11.15 -29.48
C ARG A 412 -0.81 -10.21 -29.13
N PRO A 413 0.25 -10.19 -29.94
CA PRO A 413 1.47 -9.46 -29.61
C PRO A 413 1.29 -7.92 -29.53
N GLU A 414 0.30 -7.32 -30.19
CA GLU A 414 0.01 -5.88 -30.07
C GLU A 414 -0.42 -5.50 -28.66
N ALA A 415 -1.30 -6.30 -28.05
CA ALA A 415 -1.74 -6.08 -26.67
C ALA A 415 -0.62 -6.36 -25.67
N ALA A 416 0.26 -7.33 -25.97
CA ALA A 416 1.45 -7.62 -25.17
C ALA A 416 2.40 -6.42 -25.11
N VAL A 417 2.63 -5.72 -26.24
CA VAL A 417 3.45 -4.50 -26.27
C VAL A 417 2.94 -3.45 -25.30
N VAL A 418 1.63 -3.22 -25.24
CA VAL A 418 1.02 -2.24 -24.31
C VAL A 418 1.28 -2.64 -22.86
N ALA A 419 1.08 -3.92 -22.52
CA ALA A 419 1.29 -4.42 -21.17
C ALA A 419 2.76 -4.30 -20.72
N PHE A 420 3.72 -4.71 -21.57
CA PHE A 420 5.14 -4.61 -21.22
C PHE A 420 5.65 -3.16 -21.20
N ARG A 421 5.13 -2.26 -22.04
CA ARG A 421 5.42 -0.82 -21.93
C ARG A 421 4.91 -0.25 -20.60
N GLY A 422 3.74 -0.67 -20.15
CA GLY A 422 3.22 -0.32 -18.82
C GLY A 422 4.17 -0.74 -17.70
N ALA A 423 4.72 -1.96 -17.75
CA ALA A 423 5.76 -2.40 -16.81
C ALA A 423 7.02 -1.51 -16.88
N GLN A 424 7.48 -1.21 -18.10
CA GLN A 424 8.69 -0.41 -18.34
C GLN A 424 8.55 1.04 -17.81
N GLU A 425 7.36 1.64 -17.92
CA GLU A 425 7.08 2.97 -17.37
C GLU A 425 7.20 3.02 -15.84
N LEU A 426 6.93 1.91 -15.16
CA LEU A 426 7.03 1.81 -13.71
C LEU A 426 8.47 1.62 -13.25
N ARG A 427 9.17 0.65 -13.85
CA ARG A 427 10.60 0.42 -13.64
C ARG A 427 11.18 -0.32 -14.86
N PRO A 428 12.34 0.10 -15.38
CA PRO A 428 13.05 -0.70 -16.38
C PRO A 428 13.41 -2.08 -15.80
N ASP A 429 12.76 -3.14 -16.28
CA ASP A 429 13.05 -4.53 -15.90
C ASP A 429 13.44 -5.32 -17.16
N LEU A 430 14.46 -6.16 -17.05
CA LEU A 430 14.91 -7.04 -18.14
C LEU A 430 13.77 -7.88 -18.70
N ARG A 431 12.90 -8.44 -17.84
CA ARG A 431 11.79 -9.29 -18.28
C ARG A 431 10.81 -8.52 -19.16
N SER A 432 10.55 -7.24 -18.84
CA SER A 432 9.71 -6.37 -19.66
C SER A 432 10.32 -6.11 -21.04
N TYR A 433 11.64 -5.88 -21.10
CA TYR A 433 12.36 -5.73 -22.38
C TYR A 433 12.36 -7.02 -23.21
N GLN A 434 12.58 -8.18 -22.57
CA GLN A 434 12.49 -9.48 -23.24
C GLN A 434 11.10 -9.69 -23.85
N GLY A 435 10.05 -9.38 -23.09
CA GLY A 435 8.67 -9.43 -23.56
C GLY A 435 8.40 -8.49 -24.73
N LEU A 436 8.87 -7.25 -24.67
CA LEU A 436 8.74 -6.27 -25.77
C LEU A 436 9.44 -6.73 -27.04
N VAL A 437 10.69 -7.18 -26.92
CA VAL A 437 11.47 -7.68 -28.07
C VAL A 437 10.75 -8.86 -28.71
N ARG A 438 10.32 -9.86 -27.93
CA ARG A 438 9.55 -11.00 -28.44
C ARG A 438 8.25 -10.57 -29.13
N SER A 439 7.54 -9.60 -28.54
CA SER A 439 6.30 -9.07 -29.12
C SER A 439 6.55 -8.37 -30.46
N TYR A 440 7.60 -7.54 -30.56
CA TYR A 440 7.93 -6.87 -31.82
C TYR A 440 8.45 -7.84 -32.89
N LEU A 441 9.22 -8.86 -32.51
CA LEU A 441 9.65 -9.90 -33.43
C LEU A 441 8.46 -10.71 -33.98
N ALA A 442 7.48 -11.05 -33.13
CA ALA A 442 6.24 -11.69 -33.57
C ALA A 442 5.43 -10.81 -34.54
N LEU A 443 5.49 -9.48 -34.38
CA LEU A 443 4.89 -8.50 -35.29
C LEU A 443 5.71 -8.21 -36.56
N SER A 444 6.87 -8.84 -36.74
CA SER A 444 7.83 -8.51 -37.80
C SER A 444 8.32 -7.04 -37.77
N LYS A 445 8.17 -6.35 -36.63
CA LYS A 445 8.59 -4.96 -36.39
C LYS A 445 10.04 -4.90 -35.92
N MET A 446 10.94 -5.22 -36.84
CA MET A 446 12.35 -5.42 -36.56
C MET A 446 13.07 -4.17 -36.04
N LYS A 447 12.73 -2.99 -36.57
CA LYS A 447 13.38 -1.72 -36.16
C LYS A 447 13.04 -1.39 -34.72
N GLU A 448 11.78 -1.60 -34.33
CA GLU A 448 11.27 -1.38 -32.98
C GLU A 448 11.82 -2.42 -31.99
N ALA A 449 11.91 -3.70 -32.40
CA ALA A 449 12.56 -4.75 -31.61
C ALA A 449 14.02 -4.39 -31.29
N LEU A 450 14.76 -3.92 -32.29
CA LEU A 450 16.16 -3.55 -32.16
C LEU A 450 16.33 -2.29 -31.29
N HIS A 451 15.42 -1.33 -31.42
CA HIS A 451 15.39 -0.16 -30.53
C HIS A 451 15.17 -0.59 -29.08
N ALA A 452 14.16 -1.41 -28.79
CA ALA A 452 13.88 -1.91 -27.44
C ALA A 452 15.05 -2.71 -26.85
N ALA A 453 15.70 -3.57 -27.65
CA ALA A 453 16.86 -4.34 -27.21
C ALA A 453 18.07 -3.43 -26.88
N ARG A 454 18.31 -2.37 -27.68
CA ARG A 454 19.37 -1.39 -27.39
C ARG A 454 19.08 -0.57 -26.13
N GLU A 455 17.83 -0.21 -25.90
CA GLU A 455 17.43 0.45 -24.66
C GLU A 455 17.64 -0.46 -23.44
N ALA A 456 17.36 -1.76 -23.56
CA ALA A 456 17.68 -2.74 -22.50
C ALA A 456 19.18 -2.78 -22.20
N MET A 457 20.02 -2.80 -23.23
CA MET A 457 21.48 -2.78 -23.10
C MET A 457 21.99 -1.49 -22.43
N LYS A 458 21.38 -0.32 -22.72
CA LYS A 458 21.74 0.94 -22.06
C LYS A 458 21.28 0.98 -20.60
N ALA A 459 20.10 0.47 -20.31
CA ALA A 459 19.53 0.44 -18.96
C ALA A 459 20.26 -0.55 -18.04
N MET A 460 20.78 -1.65 -18.60
CA MET A 460 21.48 -2.72 -17.88
C MET A 460 22.78 -3.10 -18.60
N PRO A 461 23.81 -2.24 -18.55
CA PRO A 461 25.05 -2.45 -19.31
C PRO A 461 25.85 -3.68 -18.85
N GLN A 462 25.67 -4.12 -17.60
CA GLN A 462 26.36 -5.29 -17.04
C GLN A 462 25.60 -6.61 -17.23
N SER A 463 24.45 -6.61 -17.93
CA SER A 463 23.63 -7.80 -18.11
C SER A 463 23.98 -8.53 -19.42
N ALA A 464 24.54 -9.74 -19.30
CA ALA A 464 24.78 -10.62 -20.45
C ALA A 464 23.47 -10.97 -21.18
N LYS A 465 22.36 -11.10 -20.43
CA LYS A 465 21.02 -11.31 -21.00
C LYS A 465 20.56 -10.13 -21.87
N ALA A 466 20.88 -8.88 -21.48
CA ALA A 466 20.55 -7.70 -22.28
C ALA A 466 21.36 -7.62 -23.59
N LEU A 467 22.64 -8.01 -23.57
CA LEU A 467 23.45 -8.13 -24.79
C LEU A 467 22.92 -9.22 -25.72
N LYS A 468 22.54 -10.36 -25.15
CA LYS A 468 21.95 -11.48 -25.90
C LYS A 468 20.67 -11.07 -26.61
N LEU A 469 19.83 -10.22 -25.99
CA LEU A 469 18.62 -9.69 -26.65
C LEU A 469 18.93 -8.91 -27.93
N VAL A 470 19.99 -8.11 -27.95
CA VAL A 470 20.41 -7.40 -29.17
C VAL A 470 20.88 -8.41 -30.23
N GLY A 471 21.61 -9.44 -29.79
CA GLY A 471 22.01 -10.56 -30.64
C GLY A 471 20.82 -11.30 -31.25
N ASP A 472 19.80 -11.64 -30.46
CA ASP A 472 18.59 -12.35 -30.89
C ASP A 472 17.86 -11.60 -32.00
N VAL A 473 17.72 -10.29 -31.82
CA VAL A 473 17.11 -9.43 -32.83
C VAL A 473 17.97 -9.46 -34.09
N HIS A 474 19.29 -9.28 -34.00
CA HIS A 474 20.13 -9.38 -35.20
C HIS A 474 20.10 -10.76 -35.88
N ALA A 475 19.97 -11.85 -35.11
CA ALA A 475 19.91 -13.21 -35.63
C ALA A 475 18.61 -13.51 -36.38
N SER A 476 17.49 -12.85 -36.02
CA SER A 476 16.23 -12.99 -36.73
C SER A 476 16.24 -12.35 -38.14
N ASN A 477 17.27 -11.59 -38.48
CA ASN A 477 17.48 -11.04 -39.82
C ASN A 477 18.61 -11.81 -40.55
N SER A 478 18.36 -12.22 -41.79
CA SER A 478 19.31 -13.00 -42.60
C SER A 478 20.67 -12.31 -42.79
N SER A 479 20.68 -10.98 -42.91
CA SER A 479 21.89 -10.16 -43.05
C SER A 479 22.60 -9.87 -41.70
N GLY A 480 21.97 -10.17 -40.56
CA GLY A 480 22.44 -9.75 -39.23
C GLY A 480 23.29 -10.79 -38.48
N ARG A 481 23.51 -11.98 -39.04
CA ARG A 481 24.14 -13.13 -38.34
C ARG A 481 25.54 -12.83 -37.80
N GLU A 482 26.39 -12.14 -38.56
CA GLU A 482 27.74 -11.77 -38.11
C GLU A 482 27.71 -10.77 -36.94
N LYS A 483 26.74 -9.83 -36.96
CA LYS A 483 26.55 -8.87 -35.87
C LYS A 483 26.05 -9.58 -34.62
N ALA A 484 25.11 -10.52 -34.78
CA ALA A 484 24.60 -11.33 -33.68
C ALA A 484 25.72 -12.11 -32.98
N LYS A 485 26.62 -12.75 -33.75
CA LYS A 485 27.79 -13.47 -33.23
C LYS A 485 28.66 -12.58 -32.33
N LYS A 486 28.99 -11.36 -32.77
CA LYS A 486 29.77 -10.41 -31.95
C LYS A 486 29.11 -10.06 -30.62
N PHE A 487 27.77 -9.97 -30.59
CA PHE A 487 27.01 -9.71 -29.36
C PHE A 487 26.89 -10.93 -28.45
N TYR A 488 26.84 -12.14 -28.99
CA TYR A 488 26.89 -13.36 -28.18
C TYR A 488 28.27 -13.59 -27.58
N GLU A 489 29.34 -13.35 -28.33
CA GLU A 489 30.71 -13.37 -27.82
C GLU A 489 30.92 -12.33 -26.72
N SER A 490 30.38 -11.12 -26.86
CA SER A 490 30.45 -10.11 -25.80
C SER A 490 29.63 -10.50 -24.56
N ALA A 491 28.47 -11.12 -24.74
CA ALA A 491 27.67 -11.67 -23.63
C ALA A 491 28.45 -12.76 -22.87
N LEU A 492 29.12 -13.67 -23.58
CA LEU A 492 29.97 -14.71 -22.99
C LEU A 492 31.23 -14.14 -22.32
N ARG A 493 31.77 -13.01 -22.79
CA ARG A 493 32.85 -12.31 -22.07
C ARG A 493 32.40 -11.74 -20.73
N LEU A 494 31.16 -11.26 -20.63
CA LEU A 494 30.61 -10.79 -19.36
C LEU A 494 30.24 -11.93 -18.42
N GLU A 495 29.68 -13.00 -18.97
CA GLU A 495 29.24 -14.17 -18.22
C GLU A 495 29.62 -15.45 -18.99
N PRO A 496 30.81 -16.02 -18.72
CA PRO A 496 31.31 -17.20 -19.43
C PRO A 496 30.41 -18.43 -19.29
N GLY A 497 29.65 -18.53 -18.20
CA GLY A 497 28.71 -19.62 -17.94
C GLY A 497 27.30 -19.41 -18.50
N TYR A 498 27.03 -18.34 -19.25
CA TYR A 498 25.69 -18.05 -19.72
C TYR A 498 25.26 -18.96 -20.89
N LEU A 499 24.58 -20.05 -20.53
CA LEU A 499 24.10 -21.08 -21.47
C LEU A 499 23.29 -20.50 -22.64
N GLY A 500 22.46 -19.48 -22.38
CA GLY A 500 21.60 -18.88 -23.41
C GLY A 500 22.36 -18.17 -24.53
N ALA A 501 23.55 -17.62 -24.27
CA ALA A 501 24.41 -17.05 -25.31
C ALA A 501 25.26 -18.13 -25.98
N ALA A 502 25.73 -19.13 -25.24
CA ALA A 502 26.48 -20.27 -25.80
C ALA A 502 25.64 -21.04 -26.82
N LEU A 503 24.37 -21.33 -26.48
CA LEU A 503 23.43 -22.01 -27.38
C LEU A 503 23.02 -21.17 -28.59
N ALA A 504 23.04 -19.84 -28.49
CA ALA A 504 22.72 -18.95 -29.61
C ALA A 504 23.91 -18.75 -30.57
N LEU A 505 25.13 -19.07 -30.11
CA LEU A 505 26.36 -18.99 -30.86
C LEU A 505 26.70 -20.31 -31.56
N ALA A 506 26.40 -21.44 -30.93
CA ALA A 506 26.44 -22.78 -31.50
C ALA A 506 25.41 -22.93 -32.63
#